data_AF-A0A7S0XCU9-F1
#
_entry.id   AF-A0A7S0XCU9-F1
#
_cell.length_a   1.000
_cell.length_b   1.000
_cell.length_c   1.000
_cell.angle_alpha   90.00
_cell.angle_beta   90.00
_cell.angle_gamma   90.00
#
_symmetry.space_group_name_H-M   'P 1'
#
loop_
_entity.id
_entity.type
_entity.pdbx_description
1 polymer ?
#
loop_
_entity_poly.entity_id
_entity_poly.type
_entity_poly.pdbx_seq_one_letter_code
_entity_poly.pdbx_strand_id
1 'polypeptide(L)'
;MNNIISFEEELKKYLLNTDCDDLIPITSDNITCHDIVTINQKKTIDYLSVYNEFNHILDSNNNNKALSLCDLLTKHNYCRFSCRQCVNKKDIHPSINPDPIVISNDFNYIPVLISSDWHVEPWYEPSTETTVARYSYANYNNMWECFDSTYQIDCILNGLSDPPIDLIESHILSYESLISSMINSSKRFINNVESDSFHGLLFYGGDTQAHDYTSPYIGDCDEAVAIGDLMTRVADLLTSYWDPLDIFLTPGNNDGPHNSIFSSDEGDVYSRSEAWAEVIISSGIVNNNLNLFYDYAYTSPIDDSIFDDDDIFMTQTEFFSHTGYYIKEIDENNKYINKTIPLYVISYNTNLGLTNIVQQNALLKDLEYVSNNNGGVYILGHHPEVTKNLIPSKYQYLIKGMFSGHTHEAASTNKKLFTQVPAISQAADVTGYYIGKIYEDNNYEIIVSKSKDLIECNNDLSIGLPASIDLWS
;
A
#
# COMPACT_ATOMS: atom_id res chain seq x y z
N MET A 1 -6.12 -56.13 -24.58
CA MET A 1 -5.14 -55.95 -23.49
C MET A 1 -4.49 -54.61 -23.73
N ASN A 2 -5.05 -53.56 -23.12
CA ASN A 2 -4.57 -52.20 -23.26
C ASN A 2 -3.80 -51.85 -21.99
N ASN A 3 -2.59 -51.35 -22.17
CA ASN A 3 -1.65 -50.99 -21.11
C ASN A 3 -2.26 -49.91 -20.21
N ILE A 4 -2.48 -50.25 -18.93
CA ILE A 4 -2.63 -49.28 -17.86
C ILE A 4 -1.21 -48.79 -17.56
N ILE A 5 -0.85 -47.66 -18.16
CA ILE A 5 0.28 -46.87 -17.68
C ILE A 5 -0.21 -46.25 -16.38
N SER A 6 0.51 -46.43 -15.26
CA SER A 6 0.09 -45.82 -13.99
C SER A 6 0.19 -44.31 -14.12
N PHE A 7 -0.79 -43.60 -13.57
CA PHE A 7 -0.85 -42.14 -13.52
C PHE A 7 0.46 -41.51 -13.00
N GLU A 8 1.22 -42.22 -12.16
CA GLU A 8 2.56 -41.81 -11.74
C GLU A 8 3.58 -41.69 -12.89
N GLU A 9 3.52 -42.54 -13.91
CA GLU A 9 4.42 -42.44 -15.08
C GLU A 9 4.04 -41.28 -16.00
N GLU A 10 2.75 -40.97 -16.11
CA GLU A 10 2.26 -39.85 -16.92
C GLU A 10 2.55 -38.51 -16.23
N LEU A 11 2.39 -38.45 -14.91
CA LEU A 11 2.76 -37.30 -14.07
C LEU A 11 4.28 -37.08 -14.07
N LYS A 12 5.08 -38.15 -13.99
CA LYS A 12 6.55 -38.06 -14.15
C LYS A 12 6.95 -37.57 -15.53
N LYS A 13 6.31 -38.03 -16.61
CA LYS A 13 6.55 -37.53 -17.97
C LYS A 13 6.19 -36.07 -18.15
N TYR A 14 5.13 -35.60 -17.50
CA TYR A 14 4.71 -34.20 -17.56
C TYR A 14 5.70 -33.31 -16.81
N LEU A 15 6.18 -33.75 -15.64
CA LEU A 15 7.18 -33.05 -14.85
C LEU A 15 8.60 -33.11 -15.44
N LEU A 16 8.94 -34.14 -16.22
CA LEU A 16 10.24 -34.31 -16.88
C LEU A 16 10.34 -33.62 -18.26
N ASN A 17 9.24 -33.13 -18.84
CA ASN A 17 9.22 -32.42 -20.13
C ASN A 17 8.93 -30.92 -19.98
N THR A 18 8.93 -30.40 -18.76
CA THR A 18 8.88 -28.97 -18.51
C THR A 18 10.33 -28.55 -18.24
N ASP A 19 10.91 -27.72 -19.11
CA ASP A 19 12.31 -27.29 -19.02
C ASP A 19 12.63 -26.72 -17.64
N CYS A 20 13.30 -27.53 -16.83
CA CYS A 20 14.11 -27.11 -15.69
C CYS A 20 15.43 -27.85 -15.85
N ASP A 21 16.34 -27.25 -16.61
CA ASP A 21 17.74 -27.66 -16.67
C ASP A 21 18.35 -27.48 -15.28
N ASP A 22 18.45 -28.58 -14.52
CA ASP A 22 19.65 -29.02 -13.80
C ASP A 22 19.31 -30.20 -12.87
N LEU A 23 19.56 -31.42 -13.37
CA LEU A 23 19.41 -32.67 -12.62
C LEU A 23 20.71 -33.02 -11.88
N ILE A 24 20.60 -33.34 -10.59
CA ILE A 24 21.49 -34.30 -9.90
C ILE A 24 20.68 -35.59 -9.66
N PRO A 25 21.18 -36.78 -10.05
CA PRO A 25 20.40 -38.00 -10.00
C PRO A 25 20.41 -38.63 -8.61
N ILE A 26 19.24 -38.94 -8.06
CA ILE A 26 19.13 -39.87 -6.93
C ILE A 26 18.52 -41.16 -7.47
N THR A 27 19.35 -42.21 -7.47
CA THR A 27 18.96 -43.58 -7.77
C THR A 27 18.10 -44.17 -6.66
N SER A 28 17.15 -44.99 -7.09
CA SER A 28 16.17 -45.77 -6.32
C SER A 28 16.71 -46.47 -5.07
N ASP A 29 15.99 -46.36 -3.95
CA ASP A 29 15.22 -47.48 -3.38
C ASP A 29 14.56 -47.08 -2.04
N ASN A 30 13.29 -47.47 -1.90
CA ASN A 30 12.48 -47.57 -0.65
C ASN A 30 12.13 -46.30 0.14
N ILE A 31 10.91 -45.78 -0.05
CA ILE A 31 10.13 -45.19 1.04
C ILE A 31 8.68 -45.71 0.97
N THR A 32 8.28 -46.50 1.97
CA THR A 32 6.92 -46.98 2.23
C THR A 32 6.10 -45.95 3.02
N CYS A 33 4.76 -46.01 2.90
CA CYS A 33 3.80 -45.20 3.67
C CYS A 33 3.99 -45.26 5.20
N HIS A 34 4.88 -44.44 5.73
CA HIS A 34 4.91 -43.99 7.12
C HIS A 34 5.79 -42.75 7.15
N ASP A 35 5.15 -41.58 7.09
CA ASP A 35 5.57 -40.31 7.72
C ASP A 35 4.58 -39.25 7.26
N ILE A 36 3.35 -39.36 7.80
CA ILE A 36 2.32 -38.33 7.71
C ILE A 36 1.96 -37.96 9.16
N VAL A 37 2.19 -36.69 9.46
CA VAL A 37 1.70 -35.90 10.61
C VAL A 37 2.54 -35.93 11.89
N THR A 38 3.29 -34.84 12.09
CA THR A 38 3.15 -34.05 13.33
C THR A 38 3.30 -32.57 12.98
N ILE A 39 2.19 -31.89 12.71
CA ILE A 39 2.11 -30.42 12.75
C ILE A 39 0.99 -30.07 13.72
N ASN A 40 1.36 -29.33 14.77
CA ASN A 40 0.50 -28.98 15.89
C ASN A 40 -0.56 -27.94 15.48
N GLN A 41 -1.82 -28.36 15.58
CA GLN A 41 -2.99 -27.61 16.08
C GLN A 41 -3.04 -26.09 15.87
N LYS A 42 -3.62 -25.64 14.75
CA LYS A 42 -4.95 -24.97 14.67
C LYS A 42 -5.29 -24.63 13.21
N LYS A 43 -6.49 -25.04 12.79
CA LYS A 43 -7.08 -25.04 11.42
C LYS A 43 -6.47 -26.07 10.46
N THR A 44 -6.94 -27.31 10.61
CA THR A 44 -6.83 -28.36 9.60
C THR A 44 -7.54 -27.90 8.31
N ILE A 45 -6.79 -27.71 7.23
CA ILE A 45 -7.36 -27.71 5.88
C ILE A 45 -7.93 -29.12 5.69
N ASP A 46 -9.25 -29.23 5.49
CA ASP A 46 -9.89 -30.50 5.17
C ASP A 46 -9.55 -30.86 3.72
N TYR A 47 -8.35 -31.39 3.51
CA TYR A 47 -7.88 -31.89 2.22
C TYR A 47 -8.82 -32.93 1.62
N LEU A 48 -9.58 -33.65 2.47
CA LEU A 48 -10.53 -34.66 2.01
C LEU A 48 -11.78 -34.00 1.39
N SER A 49 -12.21 -32.85 1.92
CA SER A 49 -13.26 -32.02 1.33
C SER A 49 -12.88 -31.52 -0.07
N VAL A 50 -11.67 -30.94 -0.20
CA VAL A 50 -11.15 -30.41 -1.48
C VAL A 50 -10.94 -31.53 -2.50
N TYR A 51 -10.41 -32.68 -2.07
CA TYR A 51 -10.20 -33.85 -2.91
C TYR A 51 -11.51 -34.48 -3.40
N ASN A 52 -12.53 -34.57 -2.53
CA ASN A 52 -13.83 -35.11 -2.90
C ASN A 52 -14.60 -34.19 -3.85
N GLU A 53 -14.50 -32.87 -3.69
CA GLU A 53 -15.11 -31.89 -4.61
C GLU A 53 -14.40 -31.90 -5.98
N PHE A 54 -13.07 -32.03 -6.01
CA PHE A 54 -12.29 -32.17 -7.24
C PHE A 54 -12.66 -33.44 -8.03
N ASN A 55 -12.82 -34.59 -7.35
CA ASN A 55 -13.26 -35.83 -7.99
C ASN A 55 -14.72 -35.76 -8.47
N HIS A 56 -15.60 -35.10 -7.72
CA HIS A 56 -17.00 -34.91 -8.13
C HIS A 56 -17.13 -34.00 -9.37
N ILE A 57 -16.20 -33.07 -9.59
CA ILE A 57 -16.13 -32.21 -10.79
C ILE A 57 -15.58 -32.98 -11.99
N LEU A 58 -14.61 -33.86 -11.79
CA LEU A 58 -14.08 -34.74 -12.85
C LEU A 58 -15.11 -35.76 -13.34
N ASP A 59 -15.92 -36.31 -12.44
CA ASP A 59 -16.98 -37.27 -12.79
C ASP A 59 -18.22 -36.63 -13.44
N SER A 60 -18.41 -35.32 -13.30
CA SER A 60 -19.60 -34.61 -13.79
C SER A 60 -19.42 -33.81 -15.09
N ASN A 61 -18.19 -33.64 -15.59
CA ASN A 61 -17.91 -32.85 -16.80
C ASN A 61 -17.44 -33.70 -17.99
N ASN A 62 -18.41 -34.29 -18.71
CA ASN A 62 -18.22 -34.75 -20.09
C ASN A 62 -18.21 -33.59 -21.12
N ASN A 63 -18.06 -32.34 -20.69
CA ASN A 63 -18.00 -31.16 -21.56
C ASN A 63 -16.84 -30.24 -21.14
N ASN A 64 -15.73 -30.32 -21.89
CA ASN A 64 -14.61 -29.39 -22.08
C ASN A 64 -14.56 -28.05 -21.30
N LYS A 65 -14.56 -28.08 -19.96
CA LYS A 65 -14.04 -26.99 -19.14
C LYS A 65 -13.27 -27.58 -17.96
N ALA A 66 -11.95 -27.65 -18.11
CA ALA A 66 -11.06 -27.91 -16.98
C ALA A 66 -11.02 -26.65 -16.12
N LEU A 67 -11.60 -26.70 -14.92
CA LEU A 67 -11.31 -25.73 -13.87
C LEU A 67 -9.91 -26.04 -13.32
N SER A 68 -9.07 -25.02 -13.21
CA SER A 68 -7.71 -25.18 -12.68
C SER A 68 -7.72 -25.30 -11.16
N LEU A 69 -6.71 -25.93 -10.55
CA LEU A 69 -6.57 -26.03 -9.10
C LEU A 69 -6.56 -24.65 -8.41
N CYS A 70 -6.07 -23.61 -9.11
CA CYS A 70 -6.14 -22.23 -8.64
C CYS A 70 -7.60 -21.76 -8.43
N ASP A 71 -8.51 -22.21 -9.30
CA ASP A 71 -9.92 -21.82 -9.28
C ASP A 71 -10.64 -22.31 -8.02
N LEU A 72 -10.28 -23.51 -7.55
CA LEU A 72 -10.80 -24.07 -6.31
C LEU A 72 -10.22 -23.35 -5.09
N LEU A 73 -8.96 -22.95 -5.13
CA LEU A 73 -8.28 -22.28 -4.01
C LEU A 73 -8.78 -20.83 -3.83
N THR A 74 -9.07 -20.12 -4.92
CA THR A 74 -9.69 -18.78 -4.90
C THR A 74 -11.13 -18.83 -4.36
N LYS A 75 -11.91 -19.86 -4.72
CA LYS A 75 -13.29 -20.07 -4.21
C LYS A 75 -13.33 -20.26 -2.68
N HIS A 76 -12.22 -20.63 -2.05
CA HIS A 76 -12.13 -20.86 -0.61
C HIS A 76 -11.35 -19.78 0.16
N ASN A 77 -11.12 -18.60 -0.44
CA ASN A 77 -10.38 -17.48 0.19
C ASN A 77 -8.95 -17.84 0.64
N TYR A 78 -8.26 -18.70 -0.11
CA TYR A 78 -6.85 -19.00 0.13
C TYR A 78 -5.99 -18.36 -0.98
N CYS A 79 -5.63 -17.08 -0.83
CA CYS A 79 -4.46 -16.55 -1.54
C CYS A 79 -3.22 -17.05 -0.81
N ARG A 80 -2.63 -18.13 -1.31
CA ARG A 80 -1.52 -18.85 -0.66
C ARG A 80 -0.17 -18.65 -1.33
N PHE A 81 -0.03 -17.64 -2.19
CA PHE A 81 1.21 -17.33 -2.88
C PHE A 81 1.35 -15.82 -3.04
N SER A 82 2.59 -15.33 -3.19
CA SER A 82 2.90 -13.91 -3.39
C SER A 82 1.92 -13.26 -4.38
N CYS A 83 1.54 -12.01 -4.13
CA CYS A 83 0.53 -11.26 -4.90
C CYS A 83 0.67 -11.42 -6.43
N ARG A 84 1.90 -11.64 -6.91
CA ARG A 84 2.28 -11.86 -8.31
C ARG A 84 1.81 -13.18 -8.94
N GLN A 85 1.59 -14.28 -8.20
CA GLN A 85 1.07 -15.51 -8.82
C GLN A 85 -0.40 -15.41 -9.26
N CYS A 86 -1.10 -14.34 -8.83
CA CYS A 86 -2.39 -13.95 -9.40
C CYS A 86 -2.26 -13.12 -10.69
N VAL A 87 -1.08 -12.55 -10.96
CA VAL A 87 -0.84 -11.54 -12.02
C VAL A 87 -0.43 -12.18 -13.34
N ASN A 88 0.25 -13.33 -13.33
CA ASN A 88 0.62 -14.02 -14.57
C ASN A 88 -0.51 -14.90 -15.12
N LYS A 89 -1.48 -14.27 -15.80
CA LYS A 89 -2.25 -14.91 -16.89
C LYS A 89 -2.85 -13.86 -17.84
N LYS A 90 -2.11 -13.58 -18.91
CA LYS A 90 -2.63 -13.02 -20.17
C LYS A 90 -3.44 -14.05 -20.99
N ASP A 91 -3.67 -15.25 -20.48
CA ASP A 91 -4.56 -16.24 -21.08
C ASP A 91 -5.91 -16.27 -20.35
N ILE A 92 -6.83 -15.44 -20.85
CA ILE A 92 -8.24 -15.46 -20.49
C ILE A 92 -8.86 -16.79 -20.91
N HIS A 93 -9.46 -17.53 -19.96
CA HIS A 93 -10.69 -18.28 -20.24
C HIS A 93 -11.65 -18.21 -19.04
N PRO A 94 -12.97 -18.09 -19.27
CA PRO A 94 -13.92 -17.56 -18.31
C PRO A 94 -14.56 -18.67 -17.49
N SER A 95 -14.22 -18.74 -16.20
CA SER A 95 -15.14 -19.16 -15.12
C SER A 95 -14.42 -19.29 -13.78
N ILE A 96 -14.26 -18.19 -13.05
CA ILE A 96 -14.24 -18.23 -11.59
C ILE A 96 -14.90 -16.95 -11.09
N ASN A 97 -16.10 -17.13 -10.54
CA ASN A 97 -16.68 -16.22 -9.58
C ASN A 97 -15.89 -16.43 -8.29
N PRO A 98 -15.04 -15.51 -7.82
CA PRO A 98 -14.94 -15.34 -6.36
C PRO A 98 -16.37 -15.17 -5.85
N ASP A 99 -16.69 -15.63 -4.64
CA ASP A 99 -17.95 -15.23 -4.00
C ASP A 99 -18.09 -13.72 -4.23
N PRO A 100 -19.16 -13.27 -4.90
CA PRO A 100 -19.16 -11.93 -5.42
C PRO A 100 -19.05 -11.01 -4.21
N ILE A 101 -17.95 -10.25 -4.14
CA ILE A 101 -18.15 -8.81 -3.93
C ILE A 101 -19.34 -8.53 -4.83
N VAL A 102 -20.49 -8.22 -4.25
CA VAL A 102 -21.68 -7.90 -5.03
C VAL A 102 -21.30 -6.61 -5.76
N ILE A 103 -20.65 -6.77 -6.91
CA ILE A 103 -20.29 -5.71 -7.82
C ILE A 103 -21.63 -5.42 -8.47
N SER A 104 -22.34 -4.45 -7.89
CA SER A 104 -23.44 -3.83 -8.58
C SER A 104 -22.94 -3.43 -9.96
N ASN A 105 -23.68 -3.77 -11.01
CA ASN A 105 -23.37 -3.48 -12.41
C ASN A 105 -23.30 -1.96 -12.74
N ASP A 106 -23.30 -1.10 -11.73
CA ASP A 106 -23.20 0.34 -11.81
C ASP A 106 -21.85 0.79 -11.21
N PHE A 107 -20.84 0.92 -12.08
CA PHE A 107 -19.57 1.54 -11.75
C PHE A 107 -19.74 3.06 -11.77
N ASN A 108 -20.39 3.61 -10.75
CA ASN A 108 -20.47 5.06 -10.53
C ASN A 108 -19.70 5.44 -9.27
N TYR A 109 -18.46 4.98 -9.16
CA TYR A 109 -17.59 5.25 -8.03
C TYR A 109 -16.13 5.38 -8.45
N ILE A 110 -15.35 6.10 -7.66
CA ILE A 110 -13.88 6.14 -7.76
C ILE A 110 -13.31 5.10 -6.77
N PRO A 111 -12.54 4.09 -7.21
CA PRO A 111 -11.83 3.20 -6.31
C PRO A 111 -10.65 3.93 -5.66
N VAL A 112 -10.38 3.61 -4.40
CA VAL A 112 -9.30 4.22 -3.62
C VAL A 112 -8.44 3.12 -3.01
N LEU A 113 -7.14 3.10 -3.32
CA LEU A 113 -6.17 2.31 -2.59
C LEU A 113 -5.85 3.04 -1.28
N ILE A 114 -6.09 2.41 -0.14
CA ILE A 114 -5.79 2.98 1.18
C ILE A 114 -4.71 2.11 1.82
N SER A 115 -3.50 2.65 1.89
CA SER A 115 -2.29 1.93 2.29
C SER A 115 -1.48 2.76 3.29
N SER A 116 -0.59 2.13 4.07
CA SER A 116 0.24 2.81 5.06
C SER A 116 1.41 1.92 5.48
N ASP A 117 2.40 2.51 6.16
CA ASP A 117 3.49 1.81 6.88
C ASP A 117 4.18 0.77 5.98
N TRP A 118 4.76 1.27 4.91
CA TRP A 118 5.46 0.43 3.94
C TRP A 118 6.82 -0.02 4.46
N HIS A 119 7.50 0.86 5.18
CA HIS A 119 8.81 0.65 5.78
C HIS A 119 9.78 -0.08 4.86
N VAL A 120 10.16 0.55 3.75
CA VAL A 120 11.14 0.00 2.82
C VAL A 120 12.48 -0.13 3.51
N GLU A 121 13.01 -1.34 3.54
CA GLU A 121 14.39 -1.62 3.89
C GLU A 121 15.27 -1.45 2.65
N PRO A 122 16.02 -0.34 2.56
CA PRO A 122 17.15 -0.27 1.64
C PRO A 122 18.21 -1.32 2.03
N TRP A 123 18.89 -1.89 1.02
CA TRP A 123 19.97 -2.88 1.24
C TRP A 123 19.52 -4.20 1.87
N TYR A 124 18.39 -4.75 1.40
CA TYR A 124 17.73 -5.89 2.03
C TYR A 124 18.57 -7.19 2.03
N GLU A 125 18.78 -7.78 3.20
CA GLU A 125 19.37 -9.11 3.40
C GLU A 125 18.42 -10.00 4.21
N PRO A 126 17.90 -11.12 3.66
CA PRO A 126 16.96 -12.00 4.36
C PRO A 126 17.65 -12.72 5.53
N SER A 127 17.66 -12.06 6.69
CA SER A 127 18.19 -12.58 7.95
C SER A 127 17.09 -13.22 8.79
N THR A 128 17.47 -14.16 9.66
CA THR A 128 16.57 -14.79 10.63
C THR A 128 16.51 -14.07 11.97
N GLU A 129 17.27 -12.99 12.19
CA GLU A 129 17.54 -12.50 13.56
C GLU A 129 17.09 -11.07 13.91
N THR A 130 16.49 -10.25 13.04
CA THR A 130 16.24 -8.82 13.38
C THR A 130 15.09 -8.17 12.59
N THR A 131 14.59 -7.02 13.09
CA THR A 131 13.71 -6.08 12.36
C THR A 131 14.41 -5.39 11.18
N VAL A 132 15.74 -5.31 11.24
CA VAL A 132 16.64 -4.73 10.23
C VAL A 132 17.31 -5.84 9.44
N ALA A 133 17.31 -5.75 8.13
CA ALA A 133 17.80 -6.78 7.23
C ALA A 133 18.82 -6.17 6.29
N ARG A 134 20.10 -6.05 6.71
CA ARG A 134 21.14 -5.37 5.93
C ARG A 134 22.46 -6.11 5.86
N TYR A 135 23.01 -6.19 4.65
CA TYR A 135 24.34 -6.74 4.41
C TYR A 135 25.46 -5.73 4.75
N SER A 136 26.61 -6.29 5.12
CA SER A 136 27.73 -5.56 5.74
C SER A 136 28.43 -4.47 4.88
N TYR A 137 28.13 -4.39 3.58
CA TYR A 137 28.73 -3.41 2.65
C TYR A 137 27.67 -2.56 1.92
N ALA A 138 26.51 -2.39 2.56
CA ALA A 138 25.45 -1.46 2.16
C ALA A 138 26.00 -0.05 1.85
N ASN A 139 25.66 0.50 0.68
CA ASN A 139 25.99 1.86 0.26
C ASN A 139 25.01 2.37 -0.80
N TYR A 140 25.04 3.67 -1.12
CA TYR A 140 24.13 4.29 -2.09
C TYR A 140 23.99 3.55 -3.43
N ASN A 141 25.08 2.98 -3.96
CA ASN A 141 25.06 2.36 -5.28
C ASN A 141 24.30 1.03 -5.32
N ASN A 142 24.06 0.40 -4.17
CA ASN A 142 23.38 -0.90 -4.08
C ASN A 142 22.12 -0.87 -3.21
N MET A 143 21.55 0.31 -2.94
CA MET A 143 20.38 0.51 -2.07
C MET A 143 19.13 -0.30 -2.43
N TRP A 144 19.01 -0.70 -3.69
CA TRP A 144 17.86 -1.44 -4.21
C TRP A 144 18.17 -2.90 -4.54
N GLU A 145 19.32 -3.39 -4.10
CA GLU A 145 19.74 -4.76 -4.32
C GLU A 145 19.50 -5.62 -3.07
N CYS A 146 19.23 -6.90 -3.31
CA CYS A 146 19.09 -7.90 -2.26
C CYS A 146 20.28 -8.84 -2.25
N PHE A 147 20.74 -9.19 -1.06
CA PHE A 147 21.93 -10.02 -0.89
C PHE A 147 21.71 -11.12 0.14
N ASP A 148 22.37 -12.27 -0.07
CA ASP A 148 22.63 -13.27 0.96
C ASP A 148 24.14 -13.30 1.19
N SER A 149 24.56 -12.70 2.32
CA SER A 149 25.95 -12.47 2.68
C SER A 149 26.71 -11.59 1.67
N THR A 150 27.32 -12.20 0.66
CA THR A 150 28.09 -11.49 -0.37
C THR A 150 27.58 -11.71 -1.79
N TYR A 151 26.49 -12.48 -1.95
CA TYR A 151 25.93 -12.81 -3.26
C TYR A 151 24.64 -12.03 -3.48
N GLN A 152 24.58 -11.30 -4.58
CA GLN A 152 23.32 -10.68 -5.01
C GLN A 152 22.34 -11.80 -5.36
N ILE A 153 21.14 -11.70 -4.81
CA ILE A 153 20.06 -12.66 -4.99
C ILE A 153 18.79 -11.91 -5.37
N ASP A 154 17.78 -12.67 -5.79
CA ASP A 154 16.41 -12.15 -5.76
C ASP A 154 16.04 -11.81 -4.31
N CYS A 155 15.31 -10.73 -4.13
CA CYS A 155 14.77 -10.37 -2.82
C CYS A 155 13.89 -11.51 -2.30
N ILE A 156 14.12 -12.01 -1.09
CA ILE A 156 13.34 -13.11 -0.49
C ILE A 156 12.72 -12.63 0.82
N LEU A 157 11.40 -12.61 0.88
CA LEU A 157 10.69 -12.16 2.09
C LEU A 157 10.93 -13.13 3.26
N ASN A 158 11.26 -12.59 4.44
CA ASN A 158 11.52 -13.36 5.66
C ASN A 158 10.38 -13.30 6.71
N GLY A 159 9.35 -12.48 6.48
CA GLY A 159 8.20 -12.33 7.37
C GLY A 159 8.49 -11.62 8.70
N LEU A 160 9.66 -11.02 8.88
CA LEU A 160 10.11 -10.46 10.16
C LEU A 160 10.67 -9.04 10.04
N SER A 161 11.38 -8.76 8.95
CA SER A 161 12.05 -7.48 8.74
C SER A 161 11.23 -6.58 7.84
N ASP A 162 11.54 -5.30 7.89
CA ASP A 162 11.06 -4.33 6.92
C ASP A 162 11.35 -4.78 5.48
N PRO A 163 10.37 -4.68 4.56
CA PRO A 163 10.48 -5.32 3.25
C PRO A 163 11.35 -4.56 2.24
N PRO A 164 11.88 -5.25 1.23
CA PRO A 164 12.41 -4.59 0.05
C PRO A 164 11.30 -3.89 -0.73
N ILE A 165 11.66 -2.92 -1.56
CA ILE A 165 10.71 -2.12 -2.36
C ILE A 165 9.81 -2.98 -3.27
N ASP A 166 10.29 -4.15 -3.68
CA ASP A 166 9.54 -5.12 -4.51
C ASP A 166 8.20 -5.53 -3.87
N LEU A 167 8.13 -5.58 -2.53
CA LEU A 167 6.86 -5.89 -1.85
C LEU A 167 5.82 -4.79 -2.11
N ILE A 168 6.23 -3.52 -2.11
CA ILE A 168 5.33 -2.39 -2.39
C ILE A 168 4.79 -2.49 -3.82
N GLU A 169 5.66 -2.73 -4.79
CA GLU A 169 5.24 -2.84 -6.19
C GLU A 169 4.27 -4.02 -6.36
N SER A 170 4.53 -5.15 -5.71
CA SER A 170 3.61 -6.30 -5.74
C SER A 170 2.23 -5.97 -5.15
N HIS A 171 2.18 -5.10 -4.14
CA HIS A 171 0.95 -4.61 -3.52
C HIS A 171 0.17 -3.71 -4.48
N ILE A 172 0.85 -2.80 -5.18
CA ILE A 172 0.23 -1.93 -6.22
C ILE A 172 -0.34 -2.79 -7.35
N LEU A 173 0.42 -3.76 -7.86
CA LEU A 173 -0.02 -4.67 -8.91
C LEU A 173 -1.23 -5.52 -8.50
N SER A 174 -1.29 -5.95 -7.23
CA SER A 174 -2.45 -6.67 -6.68
C SER A 174 -3.71 -5.81 -6.74
N TYR A 175 -3.61 -4.56 -6.30
CA TYR A 175 -4.70 -3.59 -6.39
C TYR A 175 -5.12 -3.37 -7.85
N GLU A 176 -4.15 -3.16 -8.74
CA GLU A 176 -4.37 -2.91 -10.16
C GLU A 176 -5.13 -4.06 -10.84
N SER A 177 -4.74 -5.30 -10.55
CA SER A 177 -5.41 -6.50 -11.07
C SER A 177 -6.86 -6.56 -10.61
N LEU A 178 -7.11 -6.23 -9.34
CA LEU A 178 -8.47 -6.22 -8.79
C LEU A 178 -9.32 -5.12 -9.44
N ILE A 179 -8.81 -3.90 -9.57
CA ILE A 179 -9.52 -2.79 -10.23
C ILE A 179 -9.75 -3.08 -11.71
N SER A 180 -8.77 -3.63 -12.42
CA SER A 180 -8.91 -4.04 -13.81
C SER A 180 -10.00 -5.09 -14.01
N SER A 181 -10.09 -6.07 -13.11
CA SER A 181 -11.16 -7.08 -13.14
C SER A 181 -12.55 -6.45 -12.93
N MET A 182 -12.60 -5.45 -12.05
CA MET A 182 -13.80 -4.68 -11.73
C MET A 182 -14.26 -3.84 -12.94
N ILE A 183 -13.36 -3.06 -13.55
CA ILE A 183 -13.64 -2.21 -14.72
C ILE A 183 -14.10 -3.07 -15.91
N ASN A 184 -13.39 -4.16 -16.22
CA ASN A 184 -13.73 -5.04 -17.34
C ASN A 184 -15.12 -5.70 -17.20
N SER A 185 -15.58 -5.90 -15.96
CA SER A 185 -16.91 -6.45 -15.69
C SER A 185 -18.03 -5.42 -15.91
N SER A 186 -17.74 -4.13 -15.72
CA SER A 186 -18.68 -3.03 -15.84
C SER A 186 -18.52 -2.31 -17.19
N LYS A 187 -19.26 -2.74 -18.21
CA LYS A 187 -19.32 -2.14 -19.57
C LYS A 187 -19.73 -0.65 -19.65
N ARG A 188 -19.75 0.10 -18.54
CA ARG A 188 -20.05 1.54 -18.50
C ARG A 188 -18.74 2.30 -18.32
N PHE A 189 -18.39 3.01 -19.38
CA PHE A 189 -17.32 3.98 -19.45
C PHE A 189 -17.42 4.99 -18.30
N ILE A 190 -16.33 5.11 -17.55
CA ILE A 190 -15.93 6.36 -16.88
C ILE A 190 -15.83 7.41 -17.99
N ASN A 191 -16.38 8.61 -17.77
CA ASN A 191 -16.47 9.66 -18.77
C ASN A 191 -15.10 9.92 -19.43
N ASN A 192 -14.92 9.54 -20.70
CA ASN A 192 -13.75 9.87 -21.52
C ASN A 192 -12.36 9.41 -21.00
N VAL A 193 -12.28 8.50 -20.02
CA VAL A 193 -11.00 7.90 -19.60
C VAL A 193 -10.85 6.57 -20.34
N GLU A 194 -9.77 6.42 -21.11
CA GLU A 194 -9.43 5.12 -21.70
C GLU A 194 -9.21 4.13 -20.54
N SER A 195 -9.86 2.97 -20.60
CA SER A 195 -9.88 1.97 -19.51
C SER A 195 -8.50 1.52 -19.06
N ASP A 196 -7.50 1.66 -19.93
CA ASP A 196 -6.17 1.10 -19.79
C ASP A 196 -5.24 2.00 -18.95
N SER A 197 -5.72 3.16 -18.47
CA SER A 197 -4.92 4.10 -17.67
C SER A 197 -5.61 4.56 -16.38
N PHE A 198 -6.70 3.90 -15.94
CA PHE A 198 -7.42 4.30 -14.74
C PHE A 198 -7.06 3.41 -13.55
N HIS A 199 -6.36 4.01 -12.58
CA HIS A 199 -5.91 3.33 -11.36
C HIS A 199 -6.62 3.87 -10.11
N GLY A 200 -7.67 4.68 -10.24
CA GLY A 200 -8.35 5.29 -9.09
C GLY A 200 -7.50 6.33 -8.37
N LEU A 201 -7.63 6.40 -7.04
CA LEU A 201 -6.86 7.30 -6.17
C LEU A 201 -5.99 6.49 -5.21
N LEU A 202 -4.89 7.08 -4.75
CA LEU A 202 -4.06 6.55 -3.67
C LEU A 202 -4.13 7.43 -2.43
N PHE A 203 -4.55 6.86 -1.30
CA PHE A 203 -4.43 7.43 0.03
C PHE A 203 -3.34 6.67 0.79
N TYR A 204 -2.19 7.31 1.00
CA TYR A 204 -1.03 6.72 1.66
C TYR A 204 -0.76 7.37 3.02
N GLY A 205 -0.76 6.56 4.08
CA GLY A 205 -0.65 6.98 5.49
C GLY A 205 0.76 7.25 5.99
N GLY A 206 1.79 7.25 5.13
CA GLY A 206 3.19 7.51 5.49
C GLY A 206 3.93 6.28 6.02
N ASP A 207 5.10 6.53 6.60
CA ASP A 207 6.08 5.53 7.03
C ASP A 207 6.62 4.70 5.86
N THR A 208 7.38 5.40 5.01
CA THR A 208 8.06 4.85 3.84
C THR A 208 9.42 4.27 4.23
N GLN A 209 10.12 4.87 5.17
CA GLN A 209 11.43 4.41 5.63
C GLN A 209 11.33 3.27 6.65
N ALA A 210 12.27 2.33 6.60
CA ALA A 210 12.46 1.29 7.61
C ALA A 210 12.71 1.85 9.03
N HIS A 211 12.36 1.06 10.05
CA HIS A 211 12.43 1.42 11.47
C HIS A 211 13.84 1.79 11.96
N ASP A 212 14.89 1.24 11.34
CA ASP A 212 16.28 1.52 11.68
C ASP A 212 17.04 2.03 10.45
N TYR A 213 16.48 3.05 9.78
CA TYR A 213 17.03 3.60 8.53
C TYR A 213 18.54 3.89 8.61
N THR A 214 19.06 4.23 9.79
CA THR A 214 20.42 4.76 10.04
C THR A 214 21.38 3.80 10.77
N SER A 215 21.07 2.50 10.80
CA SER A 215 21.89 1.47 11.48
C SER A 215 23.42 1.64 11.23
N PRO A 216 24.29 1.45 12.26
CA PRO A 216 25.71 1.83 12.23
C PRO A 216 26.60 1.12 11.20
N TYR A 217 26.02 0.21 10.40
CA TYR A 217 26.70 -0.49 9.31
C TYR A 217 26.72 0.30 8.00
N ILE A 218 25.96 1.39 7.91
CA ILE A 218 25.97 2.27 6.74
C ILE A 218 27.06 3.33 6.95
N GLY A 219 28.26 3.07 6.43
CA GLY A 219 29.37 4.04 6.49
C GLY A 219 29.00 5.37 5.82
N ASP A 220 29.57 6.50 6.29
CA ASP A 220 29.50 7.87 5.75
C ASP A 220 28.28 8.23 4.87
N CYS A 221 27.08 7.80 5.26
CA CYS A 221 25.85 7.97 4.48
C CYS A 221 25.12 9.21 4.96
N ASP A 222 25.08 10.24 4.12
CA ASP A 222 24.27 11.44 4.37
C ASP A 222 22.76 11.11 4.39
N GLU A 223 22.16 11.00 5.57
CA GLU A 223 20.76 10.62 5.72
C GLU A 223 19.79 11.43 4.84
N ALA A 224 20.03 12.72 4.60
CA ALA A 224 19.16 13.51 3.74
C ALA A 224 19.20 13.01 2.28
N VAL A 225 20.39 12.63 1.78
CA VAL A 225 20.53 12.04 0.45
C VAL A 225 19.83 10.69 0.37
N ALA A 226 20.00 9.82 1.38
CA ALA A 226 19.34 8.52 1.40
C ALA A 226 17.81 8.64 1.45
N ILE A 227 17.28 9.60 2.21
CA ILE A 227 15.85 9.89 2.27
C ILE A 227 15.36 10.37 0.90
N GLY A 228 16.08 11.33 0.28
CA GLY A 228 15.77 11.84 -1.05
C GLY A 228 15.76 10.74 -2.11
N ASP A 229 16.75 9.85 -2.11
CA ASP A 229 16.83 8.74 -3.08
C ASP A 229 15.69 7.73 -2.89
N LEU A 230 15.35 7.36 -1.64
CA LEU A 230 14.20 6.49 -1.35
C LEU A 230 12.90 7.13 -1.81
N MET A 231 12.66 8.37 -1.43
CA MET A 231 11.43 9.06 -1.83
C MET A 231 11.36 9.26 -3.34
N THR A 232 12.49 9.48 -4.01
CA THR A 232 12.53 9.59 -5.48
C THR A 232 12.09 8.28 -6.10
N ARG A 233 12.66 7.16 -5.64
CA ARG A 233 12.29 5.83 -6.13
C ARG A 233 10.80 5.53 -5.88
N VAL A 234 10.27 5.91 -4.72
CA VAL A 234 8.85 5.74 -4.38
C VAL A 234 7.96 6.64 -5.22
N ALA A 235 8.31 7.91 -5.41
CA ALA A 235 7.54 8.84 -6.23
C ALA A 235 7.53 8.40 -7.70
N ASP A 236 8.66 7.93 -8.24
CA ASP A 236 8.74 7.37 -9.60
C ASP A 236 7.85 6.13 -9.75
N LEU A 237 7.88 5.23 -8.77
CA LEU A 237 7.00 4.06 -8.74
C LEU A 237 5.54 4.51 -8.74
N LEU A 238 5.14 5.39 -7.82
CA LEU A 238 3.76 5.86 -7.71
C LEU A 238 3.27 6.56 -8.97
N THR A 239 4.08 7.47 -9.53
CA THR A 239 3.71 8.25 -10.72
C THR A 239 3.75 7.45 -12.02
N SER A 240 4.29 6.22 -12.00
CA SER A 240 4.14 5.26 -13.10
C SER A 240 2.75 4.62 -13.17
N TYR A 241 2.00 4.60 -12.05
CA TYR A 241 0.64 4.04 -11.97
C TYR A 241 -0.44 5.12 -11.81
N TRP A 242 -0.17 6.22 -11.13
CA TRP A 242 -1.15 7.29 -10.91
C TRP A 242 -0.68 8.61 -11.50
N ASP A 243 -1.64 9.41 -11.98
CA ASP A 243 -1.43 10.84 -12.17
C ASP A 243 -0.99 11.45 -10.82
N PRO A 244 0.05 12.30 -10.78
CA PRO A 244 0.42 13.00 -9.54
C PRO A 244 -0.75 13.65 -8.83
N LEU A 245 -1.77 14.13 -9.56
CA LEU A 245 -2.98 14.72 -9.00
C LEU A 245 -3.90 13.72 -8.25
N ASP A 246 -3.74 12.42 -8.48
CA ASP A 246 -4.56 11.37 -7.86
C ASP A 246 -3.85 10.65 -6.70
N ILE A 247 -2.64 11.10 -6.35
CA ILE A 247 -1.86 10.64 -5.19
C ILE A 247 -2.05 11.60 -4.02
N PHE A 248 -2.33 11.04 -2.84
CA PHE A 248 -2.46 11.74 -1.57
C PHE A 248 -1.66 10.99 -0.51
N LEU A 249 -0.71 11.66 0.13
CA LEU A 249 0.16 11.06 1.13
C LEU A 249 0.38 11.99 2.32
N THR A 250 0.73 11.42 3.46
CA THR A 250 1.09 12.15 4.68
C THR A 250 2.42 11.61 5.20
N PRO A 251 3.26 12.44 5.83
CA PRO A 251 4.49 11.94 6.43
C PRO A 251 4.18 11.10 7.68
N GLY A 252 4.81 9.94 7.77
CA GLY A 252 4.88 9.14 8.99
C GLY A 252 6.06 9.54 9.88
N ASN A 253 6.14 8.94 11.07
CA ASN A 253 7.21 9.28 12.02
C ASN A 253 8.58 8.76 11.59
N ASN A 254 8.65 7.84 10.63
CA ASN A 254 9.90 7.32 10.07
C ASN A 254 10.30 8.02 8.77
N ASP A 255 9.45 8.85 8.16
CA ASP A 255 9.73 9.51 6.86
C ASP A 255 10.80 10.63 6.90
N GLY A 256 11.55 10.69 7.99
CA GLY A 256 12.68 11.57 8.19
C GLY A 256 13.34 11.25 9.54
N PRO A 257 13.83 12.25 10.28
CA PRO A 257 14.22 12.06 11.66
C PRO A 257 13.09 11.41 12.47
N HIS A 258 13.37 10.28 13.12
CA HIS A 258 12.34 9.52 13.83
C HIS A 258 11.58 10.41 14.84
N ASN A 259 10.25 10.48 14.72
CA ASN A 259 9.35 11.33 15.51
C ASN A 259 9.63 12.85 15.44
N SER A 260 10.46 13.31 14.52
CA SER A 260 10.89 14.72 14.44
C SER A 260 10.86 15.30 13.02
N ILE A 261 10.29 14.58 12.06
CA ILE A 261 10.06 15.13 10.71
C ILE A 261 9.25 16.45 10.79
N PHE A 262 9.79 17.51 10.17
CA PHE A 262 9.29 18.88 10.20
C PHE A 262 9.23 19.55 11.60
N SER A 263 9.93 19.03 12.61
CA SER A 263 9.91 19.64 13.95
C SER A 263 10.90 20.81 14.12
N SER A 264 11.68 21.13 13.08
CA SER A 264 12.69 22.20 13.09
C SER A 264 12.87 22.79 11.71
N ASP A 265 13.10 24.11 11.66
CA ASP A 265 13.40 24.87 10.45
C ASP A 265 14.92 25.01 10.18
N GLU A 266 15.78 24.39 10.99
CA GLU A 266 17.24 24.45 10.80
C GLU A 266 17.94 23.11 11.12
N GLY A 267 19.17 22.96 10.60
CA GLY A 267 20.06 21.84 10.92
C GLY A 267 19.66 20.50 10.31
N ASP A 268 20.14 19.40 10.91
CA ASP A 268 19.98 18.05 10.36
C ASP A 268 18.50 17.64 10.23
N VAL A 269 17.66 18.04 11.19
CA VAL A 269 16.22 17.74 11.15
C VAL A 269 15.54 18.41 9.95
N TYR A 270 15.88 19.67 9.70
CA TYR A 270 15.37 20.41 8.55
C TYR A 270 15.84 19.78 7.24
N SER A 271 17.14 19.57 7.05
CA SER A 271 17.68 19.02 5.79
C SER A 271 17.08 17.67 5.39
N ARG A 272 16.82 16.79 6.37
CA ARG A 272 16.19 15.48 6.13
C ARG A 272 14.69 15.60 5.82
N SER A 273 14.00 16.54 6.45
CA SER A 273 12.58 16.82 6.16
C SER A 273 12.41 17.50 4.80
N GLU A 274 13.34 18.40 4.46
CA GLU A 274 13.43 19.10 3.18
C GLU A 274 13.67 18.09 2.04
N ALA A 275 14.64 17.18 2.18
CA ALA A 275 14.89 16.14 1.18
C ALA A 275 13.66 15.28 0.88
N TRP A 276 12.84 14.98 1.89
CA TRP A 276 11.55 14.30 1.69
C TRP A 276 10.55 15.20 0.94
N ALA A 277 10.37 16.45 1.40
CA ALA A 277 9.38 17.38 0.83
C ALA A 277 9.70 17.76 -0.62
N GLU A 278 10.97 18.01 -0.96
CA GLU A 278 11.42 18.41 -2.29
C GLU A 278 11.03 17.38 -3.35
N VAL A 279 11.14 16.09 -3.04
CA VAL A 279 10.73 15.02 -3.97
C VAL A 279 9.21 15.02 -4.19
N ILE A 280 8.42 15.16 -3.14
CA ILE A 280 6.96 15.17 -3.25
C ILE A 280 6.45 16.42 -4.00
N ILE A 281 7.12 17.57 -3.83
CA ILE A 281 6.83 18.79 -4.58
C ILE A 281 7.24 18.62 -6.05
N SER A 282 8.47 18.16 -6.32
CA SER A 282 9.01 18.07 -7.68
C SER A 282 8.33 17.01 -8.56
N SER A 283 7.77 15.96 -7.95
CA SER A 283 6.89 14.98 -8.62
C SER A 283 5.49 15.52 -8.94
N GLY A 284 5.14 16.72 -8.45
CA GLY A 284 3.83 17.36 -8.69
C GLY A 284 2.68 16.83 -7.83
N ILE A 285 2.97 15.93 -6.89
CA ILE A 285 1.97 15.37 -5.96
C ILE A 285 1.39 16.50 -5.09
N VAL A 286 2.25 17.40 -4.59
CA VAL A 286 1.86 18.65 -3.92
C VAL A 286 2.14 19.82 -4.85
N ASN A 287 1.15 20.69 -5.03
CA ASN A 287 1.21 21.83 -5.93
C ASN A 287 0.34 22.99 -5.40
N ASN A 288 0.28 24.09 -6.15
CA ASN A 288 -0.44 25.31 -5.78
C ASN A 288 -1.77 25.49 -6.53
N ASN A 289 -2.40 24.43 -7.07
CA ASN A 289 -3.59 24.54 -7.92
C ASN A 289 -4.77 25.26 -7.25
N LEU A 290 -4.94 25.08 -5.92
CA LEU A 290 -6.00 25.73 -5.15
C LEU A 290 -5.76 27.22 -4.89
N ASN A 291 -4.56 27.74 -5.17
CA ASN A 291 -4.15 29.12 -4.91
C ASN A 291 -4.42 29.58 -3.46
N LEU A 292 -4.22 28.67 -2.50
CA LEU A 292 -4.30 28.94 -1.08
C LEU A 292 -2.95 29.45 -0.56
N PHE A 293 -3.03 30.34 0.43
CA PHE A 293 -1.87 30.87 1.14
C PHE A 293 -2.04 30.61 2.62
N TYR A 294 -0.94 30.36 3.33
CA TYR A 294 -0.95 30.03 4.76
C TYR A 294 -0.14 31.05 5.53
N ASP A 295 -0.63 31.39 6.72
CA ASP A 295 0.10 32.21 7.66
C ASP A 295 1.12 31.33 8.39
N TYR A 296 2.40 31.69 8.27
CA TYR A 296 3.50 31.04 8.98
C TYR A 296 4.05 31.93 10.11
N ALA A 297 3.16 32.50 10.93
CA ALA A 297 3.56 33.20 12.14
C ALA A 297 3.79 32.21 13.31
N TYR A 298 5.05 32.05 13.72
CA TYR A 298 5.47 31.35 14.94
C TYR A 298 5.07 32.19 16.18
N THR A 299 3.78 32.40 16.41
CA THR A 299 3.34 33.16 17.59
C THR A 299 3.50 32.31 18.84
N SER A 300 4.65 32.49 19.51
CA SER A 300 4.76 32.22 20.94
C SER A 300 3.60 32.94 21.66
N PRO A 301 2.93 32.34 22.67
CA PRO A 301 1.81 32.99 23.39
C PRO A 301 2.22 34.18 24.26
N ILE A 302 3.36 34.81 24.02
CA ILE A 302 3.95 35.82 24.89
C ILE A 302 4.38 37.01 24.04
N ASP A 303 3.60 38.08 24.15
CA ASP A 303 3.92 39.48 23.84
C ASP A 303 3.33 40.06 22.54
N ASP A 304 2.07 40.52 22.64
CA ASP A 304 1.34 41.34 21.64
C ASP A 304 2.03 42.70 21.32
N SER A 305 3.22 42.99 21.85
CA SER A 305 3.88 44.28 21.69
C SER A 305 5.10 44.29 20.75
N ILE A 306 5.41 43.18 20.09
CA ILE A 306 6.51 43.08 19.10
C ILE A 306 6.00 42.42 17.81
N PHE A 307 5.06 43.07 17.13
CA PHE A 307 4.72 42.72 15.75
C PHE A 307 5.10 43.90 14.85
N ASP A 308 6.29 43.80 14.25
CA ASP A 308 6.57 44.50 12.98
C ASP A 308 5.82 43.71 11.90
N ASP A 309 4.69 44.27 11.47
CA ASP A 309 3.89 44.23 10.22
C ASP A 309 4.17 43.25 9.04
N ASP A 310 4.98 42.20 9.15
CA ASP A 310 5.18 41.25 8.05
C ASP A 310 4.51 39.89 8.34
N ASP A 311 3.19 39.81 8.14
CA ASP A 311 2.50 38.51 7.99
C ASP A 311 3.19 37.73 6.84
N ILE A 312 3.95 36.68 7.18
CA ILE A 312 4.60 35.83 6.18
C ILE A 312 3.55 34.86 5.63
N PHE A 313 2.97 35.22 4.49
CA PHE A 313 2.08 34.32 3.75
C PHE A 313 2.90 33.42 2.82
N MET A 314 2.82 32.12 3.05
CA MET A 314 3.43 31.08 2.23
C MET A 314 2.41 30.49 1.25
N THR A 315 2.85 30.14 0.04
CA THR A 315 2.10 29.25 -0.86
C THR A 315 1.95 27.86 -0.24
N GLN A 316 1.09 27.01 -0.82
CA GLN A 316 0.91 25.64 -0.32
C GLN A 316 2.21 24.82 -0.39
N THR A 317 2.97 24.92 -1.47
CA THR A 317 4.25 24.18 -1.60
C THR A 317 5.29 24.66 -0.59
N GLU A 318 5.36 25.96 -0.31
CA GLU A 318 6.26 26.51 0.72
C GLU A 318 5.80 26.10 2.12
N PHE A 319 4.50 26.17 2.41
CA PHE A 319 3.97 25.73 3.70
C PHE A 319 4.20 24.23 3.93
N PHE A 320 4.02 23.42 2.88
CA PHE A 320 4.30 21.98 2.91
C PHE A 320 5.77 21.68 3.17
N SER A 321 6.73 22.42 2.58
CA SER A 321 8.15 22.19 2.85
C SER A 321 8.55 22.45 4.30
N HIS A 322 7.79 23.27 5.03
CA HIS A 322 8.02 23.53 6.46
C HIS A 322 7.23 22.61 7.40
N THR A 323 6.09 22.08 6.97
CA THR A 323 5.14 21.43 7.90
C THR A 323 4.72 20.03 7.50
N GLY A 324 4.89 19.63 6.24
CA GLY A 324 4.31 18.41 5.67
C GLY A 324 2.78 18.46 5.50
N TYR A 325 2.15 19.62 5.71
CA TYR A 325 0.71 19.83 5.59
C TYR A 325 0.33 20.34 4.20
N TYR A 326 -0.78 19.84 3.63
CA TYR A 326 -1.39 20.41 2.43
C TYR A 326 -2.86 19.99 2.25
N ILE A 327 -3.58 20.70 1.38
CA ILE A 327 -4.91 20.31 0.88
C ILE A 327 -4.92 20.17 -0.64
N LYS A 328 -5.71 19.24 -1.15
CA LYS A 328 -5.83 18.99 -2.60
C LYS A 328 -7.23 18.55 -2.97
N GLU A 329 -7.72 18.98 -4.13
CA GLU A 329 -9.02 18.56 -4.65
C GLU A 329 -8.92 17.14 -5.26
N ILE A 330 -9.92 16.32 -5.00
CA ILE A 330 -10.09 15.00 -5.60
C ILE A 330 -10.85 15.16 -6.90
N ASP A 331 -10.44 14.47 -7.96
CA ASP A 331 -11.23 14.36 -9.20
C ASP A 331 -11.58 15.74 -9.77
N GLU A 332 -10.57 16.60 -9.92
CA GLU A 332 -10.72 17.95 -10.46
C GLU A 332 -11.48 17.91 -11.80
N ASN A 333 -12.45 18.81 -11.97
CA ASN A 333 -13.30 18.90 -13.16
C ASN A 333 -14.14 17.64 -13.47
N ASN A 334 -14.42 16.78 -12.47
CA ASN A 334 -15.20 15.55 -12.64
C ASN A 334 -14.60 14.60 -13.70
N LYS A 335 -13.27 14.46 -13.67
CA LYS A 335 -12.47 13.54 -14.52
C LYS A 335 -13.01 12.11 -14.47
N TYR A 336 -13.46 11.64 -13.30
CA TYR A 336 -13.88 10.26 -13.05
C TYR A 336 -15.38 10.09 -12.81
N ILE A 337 -15.96 10.85 -11.88
CA ILE A 337 -17.40 10.79 -11.59
C ILE A 337 -18.00 12.19 -11.62
N ASN A 338 -19.28 12.28 -11.98
CA ASN A 338 -20.00 13.56 -11.92
C ASN A 338 -20.40 13.86 -10.47
N LYS A 339 -19.50 14.50 -9.71
CA LYS A 339 -19.76 14.86 -8.31
C LYS A 339 -20.74 16.03 -8.23
N THR A 340 -21.62 15.99 -7.24
CA THR A 340 -22.55 17.08 -6.90
C THR A 340 -21.99 18.07 -5.88
N ILE A 341 -20.86 17.74 -5.25
CA ILE A 341 -20.08 18.61 -4.35
C ILE A 341 -18.59 18.48 -4.66
N PRO A 342 -17.77 19.51 -4.43
CA PRO A 342 -16.32 19.37 -4.48
C PRO A 342 -15.83 18.52 -3.30
N LEU A 343 -14.78 17.72 -3.52
CA LEU A 343 -14.20 16.82 -2.53
C LEU A 343 -12.71 17.11 -2.40
N TYR A 344 -12.20 17.12 -1.17
CA TYR A 344 -10.81 17.45 -0.89
C TYR A 344 -10.16 16.42 0.03
N VAL A 345 -8.84 16.32 -0.01
CA VAL A 345 -8.03 15.65 1.01
C VAL A 345 -7.19 16.70 1.72
N ILE A 346 -7.24 16.73 3.05
CA ILE A 346 -6.26 17.41 3.88
C ILE A 346 -5.28 16.35 4.37
N SER A 347 -4.01 16.51 4.03
CA SER A 347 -2.91 15.77 4.62
C SER A 347 -2.39 16.59 5.81
N TYR A 348 -2.59 16.06 7.02
CA TYR A 348 -2.17 16.69 8.26
C TYR A 348 -0.95 15.96 8.82
N ASN A 349 0.16 16.67 9.01
CA ASN A 349 1.34 16.08 9.62
C ASN A 349 1.13 15.90 11.13
N THR A 350 0.67 14.70 11.48
CA THR A 350 0.37 14.34 12.86
C THR A 350 1.60 14.23 13.76
N ASN A 351 2.83 14.15 13.21
CA ASN A 351 4.06 14.08 13.99
C ASN A 351 4.30 15.33 14.84
N LEU A 352 3.75 16.48 14.41
CA LEU A 352 3.82 17.74 15.16
C LEU A 352 2.73 17.85 16.24
N GLY A 353 1.83 16.87 16.32
CA GLY A 353 0.77 16.78 17.32
C GLY A 353 -0.41 17.74 17.13
N LEU A 354 -1.35 17.69 18.07
CA LEU A 354 -2.58 18.51 18.07
C LEU A 354 -2.34 19.97 18.50
N THR A 355 -1.22 20.25 19.15
CA THR A 355 -0.92 21.57 19.74
C THR A 355 -0.07 22.46 18.85
N ASN A 356 0.32 21.99 17.66
CA ASN A 356 1.04 22.81 16.69
C ASN A 356 0.09 23.88 16.12
N ILE A 357 0.25 25.12 16.57
CA ILE A 357 -0.66 26.23 16.23
C ILE A 357 -0.67 26.54 14.73
N VAL A 358 0.47 26.38 14.06
CA VAL A 358 0.65 26.67 12.63
C VAL A 358 -0.25 25.75 11.79
N GLN A 359 -0.16 24.44 11.99
CA GLN A 359 -1.03 23.48 11.30
C GLN A 359 -2.50 23.57 11.74
N GLN A 360 -2.78 23.89 13.01
CA GLN A 360 -4.16 24.07 13.48
C GLN A 360 -4.83 25.26 12.80
N ASN A 361 -4.11 26.37 12.61
CA ASN A 361 -4.62 27.53 11.87
C ASN A 361 -4.86 27.19 10.39
N ALA A 362 -3.93 26.47 9.76
CA ALA A 362 -4.10 25.97 8.38
C ALA A 362 -5.33 25.04 8.25
N LEU A 363 -5.48 24.08 9.15
CA LEU A 363 -6.64 23.18 9.20
C LEU A 363 -7.97 23.95 9.32
N LEU A 364 -8.06 24.91 10.24
CA LEU A 364 -9.28 25.69 10.43
C LEU A 364 -9.63 26.52 9.19
N LYS A 365 -8.62 27.12 8.56
CA LYS A 365 -8.77 27.89 7.32
C LYS A 365 -9.25 27.00 6.17
N ASP A 366 -8.68 25.81 6.02
CA ASP A 366 -9.03 24.89 4.96
C ASP A 366 -10.42 24.27 5.17
N LEU A 367 -10.79 23.91 6.40
CA LEU A 367 -12.15 23.46 6.71
C LEU A 367 -13.19 24.55 6.45
N GLU A 368 -12.87 25.82 6.73
CA GLU A 368 -13.72 26.95 6.36
C GLU A 368 -13.82 27.14 4.84
N TYR A 369 -12.70 27.02 4.11
CA TYR A 369 -12.69 27.03 2.65
C TYR A 369 -13.59 25.93 2.06
N VAL A 370 -13.46 24.68 2.53
CA VAL A 370 -14.30 23.56 2.10
C VAL A 370 -15.77 23.82 2.43
N SER A 371 -16.05 24.33 3.64
CA SER A 371 -17.40 24.71 4.07
C SER A 371 -18.03 25.75 3.15
N ASN A 372 -17.29 26.80 2.77
CA ASN A 372 -17.77 27.89 1.93
C ASN A 372 -18.04 27.45 0.48
N ASN A 373 -17.38 26.37 0.05
CA ASN A 373 -17.60 25.73 -1.25
C ASN A 373 -18.65 24.60 -1.21
N ASN A 374 -19.35 24.42 -0.08
CA ASN A 374 -20.29 23.31 0.14
C ASN A 374 -19.68 21.93 -0.16
N GLY A 375 -18.40 21.74 0.16
CA GLY A 375 -17.65 20.53 -0.15
C GLY A 375 -17.67 19.45 0.93
N GLY A 376 -16.94 18.37 0.67
CA GLY A 376 -16.59 17.33 1.64
C GLY A 376 -15.08 17.14 1.73
N VAL A 377 -14.59 16.61 2.85
CA VAL A 377 -13.15 16.45 3.09
C VAL A 377 -12.79 15.10 3.69
N TYR A 378 -11.70 14.53 3.20
CA TYR A 378 -11.01 13.41 3.82
C TYR A 378 -9.77 13.91 4.56
N ILE A 379 -9.44 13.25 5.67
CA ILE A 379 -8.25 13.58 6.47
C ILE A 379 -7.29 12.40 6.38
N LEU A 380 -6.06 12.67 5.93
CA LEU A 380 -4.93 11.76 6.07
C LEU A 380 -4.03 12.28 7.17
N GLY A 381 -3.64 11.39 8.08
CA GLY A 381 -2.64 11.67 9.09
C GLY A 381 -2.05 10.36 9.56
N HIS A 382 -0.80 10.33 9.99
CA HIS A 382 -0.14 9.08 10.34
C HIS A 382 -0.55 8.54 11.73
N HIS A 383 -0.52 9.37 12.77
CA HIS A 383 -0.77 9.01 14.17
C HIS A 383 -2.27 8.98 14.52
N PRO A 384 -2.84 7.81 14.87
CA PRO A 384 -4.28 7.66 15.10
C PRO A 384 -4.83 8.51 16.26
N GLU A 385 -4.07 8.68 17.33
CA GLU A 385 -4.48 9.42 18.53
C GLU A 385 -4.60 10.93 18.28
N VAL A 386 -3.86 11.45 17.29
CA VAL A 386 -3.98 12.81 16.80
C VAL A 386 -5.19 12.89 15.85
N THR A 387 -5.21 12.09 14.79
CA THR A 387 -6.25 12.15 13.74
C THR A 387 -7.67 11.99 14.29
N LYS A 388 -7.91 11.07 15.23
CA LYS A 388 -9.24 10.82 15.85
C LYS A 388 -9.83 12.03 16.58
N ASN A 389 -8.98 12.98 16.97
CA ASN A 389 -9.34 14.13 17.79
C ASN A 389 -9.10 15.47 17.07
N LEU A 390 -8.71 15.42 15.80
CA LEU A 390 -8.28 16.59 15.04
C LEU A 390 -9.43 17.55 14.73
N ILE A 391 -10.61 17.01 14.41
CA ILE A 391 -11.70 17.79 13.81
C ILE A 391 -12.57 18.47 14.87
N PRO A 392 -12.68 19.82 14.86
CA PRO A 392 -13.62 20.52 15.71
C PRO A 392 -15.07 20.15 15.37
N SER A 393 -15.93 20.05 16.40
CA SER A 393 -17.33 19.65 16.22
C SER A 393 -18.10 20.48 15.18
N LYS A 394 -17.76 21.76 15.00
CA LYS A 394 -18.39 22.63 14.00
C LYS A 394 -18.18 22.18 12.55
N TYR A 395 -17.11 21.42 12.25
CA TYR A 395 -16.75 20.98 10.90
C TYR A 395 -16.95 19.47 10.70
N GLN A 396 -17.42 18.75 11.72
CA GLN A 396 -17.58 17.29 11.66
C GLN A 396 -18.48 16.81 10.50
N TYR A 397 -19.44 17.64 10.08
CA TYR A 397 -20.37 17.35 8.99
C TYR A 397 -19.72 17.38 7.59
N LEU A 398 -18.54 17.99 7.45
CA LEU A 398 -17.77 18.01 6.20
C LEU A 398 -17.01 16.69 5.98
N ILE A 399 -16.72 15.96 7.06
CA ILE A 399 -15.81 14.81 7.03
C ILE A 399 -16.45 13.64 6.28
N LYS A 400 -15.72 13.09 5.31
CA LYS A 400 -16.09 11.94 4.47
C LYS A 400 -15.28 10.68 4.78
N GLY A 401 -14.15 10.85 5.48
CA GLY A 401 -13.30 9.77 5.96
C GLY A 401 -12.05 10.32 6.64
N MET A 402 -11.52 9.59 7.61
CA MET A 402 -10.24 9.87 8.24
C MET A 402 -9.42 8.58 8.31
N PHE A 403 -8.14 8.64 7.93
CA PHE A 403 -7.30 7.45 7.79
C PHE A 403 -5.96 7.66 8.46
N SER A 404 -5.51 6.65 9.21
CA SER A 404 -4.20 6.64 9.87
C SER A 404 -3.57 5.26 9.95
N GLY A 405 -2.24 5.25 9.90
CA GLY A 405 -1.36 4.09 10.05
C GLY A 405 -0.71 4.05 11.44
N HIS A 406 0.61 3.93 11.50
CA HIS A 406 1.48 3.97 12.69
C HIS A 406 1.44 2.72 13.58
N THR A 407 0.24 2.24 13.91
CA THR A 407 0.07 1.13 14.87
C THR A 407 0.19 -0.25 14.24
N HIS A 408 0.28 -0.31 12.91
CA HIS A 408 0.30 -1.54 12.10
C HIS A 408 -0.93 -2.44 12.26
N GLU A 409 -1.92 -2.04 13.06
CA GLU A 409 -3.16 -2.78 13.24
C GLU A 409 -4.18 -2.44 12.15
N ALA A 410 -5.00 -3.40 11.73
CA ALA A 410 -6.18 -3.12 10.93
C ALA A 410 -7.41 -2.85 11.81
N ALA A 411 -8.18 -1.79 11.56
CA ALA A 411 -9.53 -1.60 12.09
C ALA A 411 -10.51 -1.04 11.05
N SER A 412 -11.78 -1.47 11.13
CA SER A 412 -12.85 -0.98 10.26
C SER A 412 -13.21 0.48 10.54
N THR A 413 -13.84 1.15 9.57
CA THR A 413 -14.36 2.51 9.75
C THR A 413 -15.34 2.58 10.92
N ASN A 414 -15.12 3.51 11.84
CA ASN A 414 -15.96 3.71 13.00
C ASN A 414 -17.03 4.81 12.77
N LYS A 415 -17.83 5.09 13.80
CA LYS A 415 -18.93 6.08 13.72
C LYS A 415 -18.48 7.53 13.52
N LYS A 416 -17.21 7.84 13.72
CA LYS A 416 -16.60 9.14 13.41
C LYS A 416 -15.97 9.15 12.02
N LEU A 417 -16.20 8.12 11.20
CA LEU A 417 -15.57 7.92 9.89
C LEU A 417 -14.05 7.75 9.96
N PHE A 418 -13.50 7.37 11.12
CA PHE A 418 -12.08 7.06 11.26
C PHE A 418 -11.81 5.58 10.98
N THR A 419 -10.75 5.31 10.21
CA THR A 419 -10.25 3.97 9.86
C THR A 419 -8.78 3.85 10.24
N GLN A 420 -8.43 2.75 10.90
CA GLN A 420 -7.05 2.37 11.18
C GLN A 420 -6.56 1.47 10.04
N VAL A 421 -5.58 1.93 9.29
CA VAL A 421 -4.97 1.24 8.15
C VAL A 421 -3.84 0.33 8.66
N PRO A 422 -3.81 -0.95 8.25
CA PRO A 422 -2.68 -1.84 8.57
C PRO A 422 -1.42 -1.44 7.80
N ALA A 423 -0.31 -2.06 8.18
CA ALA A 423 0.95 -1.89 7.49
C ALA A 423 1.06 -2.78 6.24
N ILE A 424 1.90 -2.36 5.29
CA ILE A 424 2.43 -3.26 4.25
C ILE A 424 3.72 -3.94 4.70
N SER A 425 4.41 -3.39 5.71
CA SER A 425 5.60 -4.04 6.27
C SER A 425 5.29 -5.45 6.80
N GLN A 426 6.28 -6.33 6.68
CA GLN A 426 6.24 -7.67 7.28
C GLN A 426 6.57 -7.65 8.78
N ALA A 427 7.11 -6.54 9.28
CA ALA A 427 7.33 -6.32 10.71
C ALA A 427 6.00 -6.17 11.49
N ALA A 428 4.85 -6.18 10.81
CA ALA A 428 3.52 -6.08 11.38
C ALA A 428 2.84 -7.45 11.60
N ASP A 429 1.99 -7.52 12.62
CA ASP A 429 1.11 -8.68 12.88
C ASP A 429 0.08 -8.88 11.75
N VAL A 430 -0.34 -7.79 11.10
CA VAL A 430 -1.28 -7.79 9.98
C VAL A 430 -0.67 -6.98 8.85
N THR A 431 -0.30 -7.67 7.77
CA THR A 431 0.17 -7.03 6.55
C THR A 431 -0.99 -6.93 5.55
N GLY A 432 -1.29 -5.74 5.03
CA GLY A 432 -2.38 -5.58 4.06
C GLY A 432 -2.76 -4.13 3.74
N TYR A 433 -3.86 -3.96 3.02
CA TYR A 433 -4.39 -2.67 2.59
C TYR A 433 -5.91 -2.71 2.43
N TYR A 434 -6.55 -1.55 2.43
CA TYR A 434 -7.98 -1.43 2.15
C TYR A 434 -8.25 -0.93 0.74
N ILE A 435 -9.41 -1.34 0.21
CA ILE A 435 -9.98 -0.76 -1.01
C ILE A 435 -11.25 0.01 -0.65
N GLY A 436 -11.16 1.34 -0.78
CA GLY A 436 -12.27 2.26 -0.60
C GLY A 436 -13.01 2.53 -1.92
N LYS A 437 -14.20 3.13 -1.80
CA LYS A 437 -15.03 3.58 -2.92
C LYS A 437 -15.65 4.93 -2.61
N ILE A 438 -15.54 5.88 -3.54
CA ILE A 438 -16.17 7.21 -3.44
C ILE A 438 -17.34 7.27 -4.41
N TYR A 439 -18.56 7.49 -3.92
CA TYR A 439 -19.76 7.61 -4.75
C TYR A 439 -20.90 8.37 -4.05
N GLU A 440 -21.78 8.95 -4.86
CA GLU A 440 -22.84 9.85 -4.41
C GLU A 440 -23.85 9.19 -3.47
N ASP A 441 -24.29 7.96 -3.76
CA ASP A 441 -25.33 7.27 -2.98
C ASP A 441 -24.91 7.02 -1.52
N ASN A 442 -23.61 6.99 -1.24
CA ASN A 442 -23.07 6.89 0.12
C ASN A 442 -22.62 8.24 0.67
N ASN A 443 -23.18 9.35 0.18
CA ASN A 443 -22.81 10.71 0.58
C ASN A 443 -21.31 11.01 0.41
N TYR A 444 -20.67 10.32 -0.54
CA TYR A 444 -19.22 10.32 -0.76
C TYR A 444 -18.41 9.88 0.48
N GLU A 445 -18.98 9.13 1.43
CA GLU A 445 -18.21 8.59 2.55
C GLU A 445 -17.46 7.34 2.11
N ILE A 446 -16.22 7.18 2.58
CA ILE A 446 -15.45 5.93 2.42
C ILE A 446 -15.61 5.12 3.71
N ILE A 447 -16.33 4.00 3.61
CA ILE A 447 -16.57 3.07 4.71
C ILE A 447 -15.98 1.72 4.31
N VAL A 448 -15.00 1.25 5.08
CA VAL A 448 -14.33 -0.04 4.87
C VAL A 448 -14.46 -0.95 6.10
N SER A 449 -14.47 -2.26 5.84
CA SER A 449 -14.56 -3.30 6.85
C SER A 449 -13.41 -4.30 6.73
N LYS A 450 -12.83 -4.70 7.87
CA LYS A 450 -11.79 -5.74 7.96
C LYS A 450 -12.21 -7.05 7.31
N SER A 451 -13.50 -7.38 7.33
CA SER A 451 -13.99 -8.68 6.85
C SER A 451 -14.32 -8.70 5.36
N LYS A 452 -14.27 -7.56 4.67
CA LYS A 452 -14.73 -7.44 3.28
C LYS A 452 -13.75 -6.69 2.38
N ASP A 453 -13.19 -5.59 2.89
CA ASP A 453 -12.48 -4.60 2.08
C ASP A 453 -10.98 -4.63 2.36
N LEU A 454 -10.54 -5.37 3.39
CA LEU A 454 -9.14 -5.62 3.71
C LEU A 454 -8.60 -6.75 2.83
N ILE A 455 -7.52 -6.47 2.12
CA ILE A 455 -6.72 -7.47 1.43
C ILE A 455 -5.49 -7.74 2.31
N GLU A 456 -5.43 -8.92 2.91
CA GLU A 456 -4.30 -9.35 3.73
C GLU A 456 -3.23 -10.04 2.86
N CYS A 457 -1.98 -9.65 3.07
CA CYS A 457 -0.81 -10.38 2.61
C CYS A 457 -0.50 -11.43 3.68
N ASN A 458 -0.75 -12.71 3.40
CA ASN A 458 -0.47 -13.77 4.37
C ASN A 458 1.05 -13.91 4.60
N ASN A 459 1.50 -13.60 5.83
CA ASN A 459 2.87 -13.83 6.31
C ASN A 459 3.16 -15.30 6.67
N ASP A 460 2.26 -16.25 6.33
CA ASP A 460 2.37 -17.69 6.62
C ASP A 460 3.51 -18.39 5.82
N LEU A 461 4.43 -17.63 5.24
CA LEU A 461 5.63 -18.09 4.55
C LEU A 461 6.74 -18.38 5.56
N SER A 462 6.61 -19.52 6.22
CA SER A 462 7.74 -20.17 6.91
C SER A 462 8.83 -20.69 5.97
N ILE A 463 8.80 -20.37 4.66
CA ILE A 463 9.79 -20.81 3.66
C ILE A 463 9.89 -19.75 2.56
N GLY A 464 11.13 -19.32 2.28
CA GLY A 464 11.50 -18.29 1.31
C GLY A 464 10.87 -18.45 -0.06
N LEU A 465 9.97 -17.53 -0.39
CA LEU A 465 9.54 -17.28 -1.76
C LEU A 465 10.27 -16.02 -2.27
N PRO A 466 10.75 -16.02 -3.51
CA PRO A 466 11.25 -14.81 -4.15
C PRO A 466 10.15 -13.74 -4.16
N ALA A 467 10.49 -12.56 -3.67
CA ALA A 467 9.76 -11.31 -3.81
C ALA A 467 9.82 -10.79 -5.27
N SER A 468 10.74 -11.31 -6.09
CA SER A 468 10.86 -10.92 -7.50
C SER A 468 9.67 -11.45 -8.34
N ILE A 469 9.19 -10.76 -9.38
CA ILE A 469 9.88 -9.69 -10.10
C ILE A 469 10.63 -10.21 -11.34
N ASP A 470 10.44 -11.46 -11.81
CA ASP A 470 11.02 -11.94 -13.09
C ASP A 470 10.61 -11.01 -14.25
N LEU A 471 11.37 -9.94 -14.48
CA LEU A 471 11.26 -8.97 -15.57
C LEU A 471 12.60 -8.27 -15.80
N TRP A 472 13.70 -9.00 -15.92
CA TRP A 472 14.85 -8.54 -16.74
C TRP A 472 15.52 -9.74 -17.42
N SER A 473 14.90 -10.20 -18.51
CA SER A 473 15.62 -10.82 -19.63
C SER A 473 14.89 -10.54 -20.94
#